data_AF-A0ABD3N1M4-F1
#
_entry.id   AF-A0ABD3N1M4-F1
#
_cell.length_a   1.000
_cell.length_b   1.000
_cell.length_c   1.000
_cell.angle_alpha   90.00
_cell.angle_beta   90.00
_cell.angle_gamma   90.00
#
_symmetry.space_group_name_H-M   'P 1'
#
loop_
_entity.id
_entity.type
_entity.pdbx_description
1 polymer ?
#
loop_
_entity_poly.entity_id
_entity_poly.type
_entity_poly.pdbx_seq_one_letter_code
_entity_poly.pdbx_strand_id
1 'polypeptide(L)'
;MHSSNNYSSKEKGLGSSTIVTFKRWISLRPIRSALLLIIFVSSIIIHSHPNAKHILSKQLRSSQPTVPECPAAPWKKNESLHGNCQGNALKVNEGPKSATECATTCCDDPECITFQYRSDTGCYQGTDVRLGLEKDGTPTWCNDSPPVIWRGQYLVPRVQDENGKDIVYSDAEKEQFRKKNCDLKTWTPDERQGQCFGLGGKREAASGSDEDCMKACCHDPNCGAWQWSKDSGCFYNKWMFGCLPGSSEAYVGKRKFQSSRTYTDGGGKPYQQVLAA
;
A
#
# COMPACT_ATOMS: atom_id res chain seq x y z
N MET A 1 46.21 26.75 18.27
CA MET A 1 46.21 25.84 17.10
C MET A 1 44.98 24.97 17.26
N HIS A 2 43.88 24.98 16.52
CA HIS A 2 43.34 25.51 15.26
C HIS A 2 41.82 25.69 15.52
N SER A 3 40.97 26.34 14.76
CA SER A 3 40.99 27.41 13.77
C SER A 3 39.49 27.60 13.49
N SER A 4 38.93 28.76 13.83
CA SER A 4 37.52 29.07 13.63
C SER A 4 37.26 29.38 12.15
N ASN A 5 36.32 28.68 11.51
CA ASN A 5 35.87 29.00 10.15
C ASN A 5 34.60 29.83 10.20
N ASN A 6 34.76 31.14 9.99
CA ASN A 6 33.70 32.06 9.59
C ASN A 6 33.43 31.87 8.08
N TYR A 7 32.19 31.59 7.70
CA TYR A 7 31.77 31.65 6.30
C TYR A 7 31.00 32.95 6.04
N SER A 8 31.55 33.70 5.10
CA SER A 8 31.15 35.04 4.68
C SER A 8 30.05 34.98 3.62
N SER A 9 28.97 35.72 3.86
CA SER A 9 27.91 35.99 2.88
C SER A 9 28.45 36.82 1.72
N LYS A 10 28.22 36.35 0.49
CA LYS A 10 28.41 37.13 -0.74
C LYS A 10 27.09 37.22 -1.49
N GLU A 11 26.47 38.38 -1.38
CA GLU A 11 25.43 38.86 -2.28
C GLU A 11 26.02 39.07 -3.69
N LYS A 12 25.28 38.60 -4.70
CA LYS A 12 25.40 39.08 -6.07
C LYS A 12 23.98 39.24 -6.63
N GLY A 13 23.58 40.50 -6.81
CA GLY A 13 22.47 40.84 -7.69
C GLY A 13 22.88 40.75 -9.17
N LEU A 14 21.90 40.56 -10.05
CA LEU A 14 21.57 41.48 -11.14
C LEU A 14 20.52 40.83 -12.06
N GLY A 15 19.47 41.61 -12.35
CA GLY A 15 18.89 41.74 -13.69
C GLY A 15 18.16 40.54 -14.28
N SER A 16 16.82 40.57 -14.20
CA SER A 16 16.01 39.92 -15.23
C SER A 16 15.02 40.91 -15.82
N SER A 17 15.25 41.25 -17.08
CA SER A 17 14.47 42.16 -17.89
C SER A 17 13.08 41.62 -18.16
N THR A 18 12.08 42.45 -17.87
CA THR A 18 10.68 42.26 -18.22
C THR A 18 10.50 42.42 -19.74
N ILE A 19 10.37 41.31 -20.47
CA ILE A 19 9.88 41.32 -21.85
C ILE A 19 8.36 41.14 -21.83
N VAL A 20 7.64 42.26 -21.99
CA VAL A 20 6.20 42.28 -22.26
C VAL A 20 6.00 41.97 -23.74
N THR A 21 5.64 40.74 -24.07
CA THR A 21 5.17 40.37 -25.42
C THR A 21 3.64 40.46 -25.47
N PHE A 22 3.13 41.45 -26.19
CA PHE A 22 1.73 41.61 -26.56
C PHE A 22 1.29 40.42 -27.43
N LYS A 23 0.61 39.44 -26.83
CA LYS A 23 -0.07 38.37 -27.58
C LYS A 23 -1.45 38.86 -28.02
N ARG A 24 -1.55 39.07 -29.34
CA ARG A 24 -2.76 39.35 -30.13
C ARG A 24 -3.86 38.35 -29.79
N TRP A 25 -4.97 38.82 -29.21
CA TRP A 25 -6.19 38.04 -29.00
C TRP A 25 -6.87 37.80 -30.35
N ILE A 26 -6.80 36.56 -30.85
CA ILE A 26 -7.68 36.09 -31.93
C ILE A 26 -8.93 35.50 -31.27
N SER A 27 -10.05 36.17 -31.50
CA SER A 27 -11.38 35.74 -31.09
C SER A 27 -11.78 34.46 -31.83
N LEU A 28 -11.72 33.32 -31.15
CA LEU A 28 -12.29 32.04 -31.58
C LEU A 28 -13.48 31.69 -30.69
N ARG A 29 -14.68 32.12 -31.10
CA ARG A 29 -15.96 31.49 -30.78
C ARG A 29 -16.76 31.49 -32.09
N PRO A 30 -17.27 30.33 -32.58
CA PRO A 30 -18.09 29.41 -31.80
C PRO A 30 -17.82 27.91 -32.14
N ILE A 31 -17.00 27.22 -31.36
CA ILE A 31 -16.93 25.73 -31.40
C ILE A 31 -17.20 25.12 -30.00
N ARG A 32 -17.30 25.94 -28.95
CA ARG A 32 -17.51 25.46 -27.57
C ARG A 32 -18.91 24.87 -27.30
N SER A 33 -19.91 25.13 -28.14
CA SER A 33 -21.27 24.61 -27.91
C SER A 33 -21.47 23.17 -28.38
N ALA A 34 -20.71 22.69 -29.37
CA ALA A 34 -20.88 21.32 -29.86
C ALA A 34 -20.21 20.28 -28.94
N LEU A 35 -19.07 20.61 -28.33
CA LEU A 35 -18.34 19.68 -27.46
C LEU A 35 -19.03 19.49 -26.09
N LEU A 36 -19.67 20.54 -25.56
CA LEU A 36 -20.44 20.45 -24.30
C LEU A 36 -21.68 19.55 -24.45
N LEU A 37 -22.30 19.50 -25.63
CA LEU A 37 -23.44 18.63 -25.90
C LEU A 37 -23.03 17.14 -25.98
N ILE A 38 -21.85 16.83 -26.52
CA ILE A 38 -21.32 15.45 -26.55
C ILE A 38 -20.95 14.94 -25.14
N ILE A 39 -20.43 15.81 -24.26
CA ILE A 39 -20.11 15.44 -22.87
C ILE A 39 -21.39 15.21 -22.04
N PHE A 40 -22.44 16.02 -22.26
CA PHE A 40 -23.73 15.82 -21.58
C PHE A 40 -24.45 14.53 -22.02
N VAL A 41 -24.43 14.18 -23.32
CA VAL A 41 -25.07 12.93 -23.80
C VAL A 41 -24.31 11.69 -23.29
N SER A 42 -22.98 11.73 -23.24
CA SER A 42 -22.16 10.64 -22.65
C SER A 42 -22.48 10.43 -21.16
N SER A 43 -22.69 11.51 -20.42
CA SER A 43 -22.97 11.47 -18.98
C SER A 43 -24.37 10.90 -18.66
N ILE A 44 -25.35 11.08 -19.55
CA ILE A 44 -26.72 10.55 -19.40
C ILE A 44 -26.77 9.03 -19.69
N ILE A 45 -26.01 8.54 -20.68
CA ILE A 45 -25.98 7.11 -21.00
C ILE A 45 -25.37 6.28 -19.85
N ILE A 46 -24.37 6.80 -19.14
CA ILE A 46 -23.72 6.10 -18.02
C ILE A 46 -24.64 5.97 -16.78
N HIS A 47 -25.58 6.91 -16.58
CA HIS A 47 -26.51 6.86 -15.44
C HIS A 47 -27.76 5.99 -15.69
N SER A 48 -27.96 5.49 -16.91
CA SER A 48 -29.20 4.79 -17.29
C SER A 48 -29.07 3.26 -17.34
N HIS A 49 -27.87 2.70 -17.17
CA HIS A 49 -27.64 1.25 -17.28
C HIS A 49 -26.86 0.69 -16.07
N PRO A 50 -27.56 0.12 -15.06
CA PRO A 50 -26.91 -0.55 -13.93
C PRO A 50 -26.03 -1.75 -14.35
N ASN A 51 -26.17 -2.25 -15.59
CA ASN A 51 -25.36 -3.33 -16.16
C ASN A 51 -23.97 -2.91 -16.68
N ALA A 52 -23.70 -1.63 -16.94
CA ALA A 52 -22.43 -1.18 -17.51
C ALA A 52 -21.24 -1.34 -16.52
N LYS A 53 -21.48 -1.08 -15.23
CA LYS A 53 -20.47 -1.30 -14.17
C LYS A 53 -20.08 -2.77 -14.03
N HIS A 54 -21.04 -3.67 -14.23
CA HIS A 54 -20.82 -5.11 -14.10
C HIS A 54 -19.97 -5.68 -15.24
N ILE A 55 -20.12 -5.15 -16.46
CA ILE A 55 -19.31 -5.53 -17.63
C ILE A 55 -17.88 -5.00 -17.50
N LEU A 56 -17.70 -3.74 -17.05
CA LEU A 56 -16.36 -3.16 -16.83
C LEU A 56 -15.57 -3.94 -15.76
N SER A 57 -16.24 -4.36 -14.67
CA SER A 57 -15.62 -5.18 -13.62
C SER A 57 -15.20 -6.57 -14.08
N LYS A 58 -15.94 -7.16 -15.05
CA LYS A 58 -15.60 -8.45 -15.65
C LYS A 58 -14.43 -8.34 -16.63
N GLN A 59 -14.32 -7.25 -17.40
CA GLN A 59 -13.16 -7.00 -18.26
C GLN A 59 -11.87 -6.74 -17.48
N LEU A 60 -11.95 -5.99 -16.36
CA LEU A 60 -10.78 -5.74 -15.49
C LEU A 60 -10.28 -6.98 -14.73
N ARG A 61 -11.12 -8.01 -14.52
CA ARG A 61 -10.66 -9.31 -14.00
C ARG A 61 -9.98 -10.19 -15.06
N SER A 62 -10.10 -9.87 -16.34
CA SER A 62 -9.61 -10.71 -17.44
C SER A 62 -8.14 -10.45 -17.84
N SER A 63 -7.46 -9.49 -17.22
CA SER A 63 -6.07 -9.12 -17.54
C SER A 63 -5.09 -9.40 -16.39
N GLN A 64 -5.39 -10.34 -15.50
CA GLN A 64 -4.37 -10.76 -14.53
C GLN A 64 -3.21 -11.43 -15.28
N PRO A 65 -1.95 -11.00 -15.06
CA PRO A 65 -0.81 -11.58 -15.74
C PRO A 65 -0.73 -13.09 -15.47
N THR A 66 -0.71 -13.87 -16.53
CA THR A 66 -0.59 -15.34 -16.44
C THR A 66 0.85 -15.69 -16.04
N VAL A 67 0.99 -16.32 -14.88
CA VAL A 67 2.26 -16.91 -14.44
C VAL A 67 2.47 -18.22 -15.22
N PRO A 68 3.56 -18.36 -15.99
CA PRO A 68 3.85 -19.59 -16.74
C PRO A 68 4.12 -20.76 -15.78
N GLU A 69 3.89 -21.98 -16.23
CA GLU A 69 4.26 -23.18 -15.47
C GLU A 69 5.79 -23.28 -15.30
N CYS A 70 6.23 -23.97 -14.24
CA CYS A 70 7.65 -24.24 -13.99
C CYS A 70 7.90 -25.75 -13.89
N PRO A 71 8.24 -26.43 -15.00
CA PRO A 71 8.30 -27.90 -15.05
C PRO A 71 9.32 -28.52 -14.08
N ALA A 72 10.48 -27.87 -13.90
CA ALA A 72 11.53 -28.37 -13.01
C ALA A 72 11.15 -28.30 -11.53
N ALA A 73 10.36 -27.28 -11.15
CA ALA A 73 9.96 -27.03 -9.78
C ALA A 73 8.61 -26.29 -9.78
N PRO A 74 7.48 -27.02 -9.76
CA PRO A 74 6.15 -26.45 -9.92
C PRO A 74 5.84 -25.34 -8.93
N TRP A 75 5.16 -24.29 -9.39
CA TRP A 75 4.60 -23.28 -8.50
C TRP A 75 3.54 -23.88 -7.60
N LYS A 76 3.49 -23.42 -6.35
CA LYS A 76 2.42 -23.80 -5.44
C LYS A 76 1.11 -23.13 -5.86
N LYS A 77 0.08 -23.95 -6.14
CA LYS A 77 -1.21 -23.48 -6.65
C LYS A 77 -1.88 -22.47 -5.72
N ASN A 78 -1.91 -22.76 -4.41
CA ASN A 78 -2.66 -22.00 -3.41
C ASN A 78 -1.84 -20.93 -2.66
N GLU A 79 -0.63 -20.62 -3.13
CA GLU A 79 0.24 -19.62 -2.50
C GLU A 79 0.50 -18.47 -3.47
N SER A 80 -0.36 -17.46 -3.44
CA SER A 80 -0.17 -16.23 -4.21
C SER A 80 0.42 -15.15 -3.31
N LEU A 81 1.45 -14.47 -3.81
CA LEU A 81 2.20 -13.44 -3.08
C LEU A 81 1.74 -12.07 -3.53
N HIS A 82 0.52 -11.70 -3.14
CA HIS A 82 -0.09 -10.46 -3.61
C HIS A 82 0.36 -9.21 -2.86
N GLY A 83 0.67 -9.33 -1.57
CA GLY A 83 1.19 -8.22 -0.77
C GLY A 83 2.71 -8.18 -0.76
N ASN A 84 3.30 -7.13 -0.17
CA ASN A 84 4.76 -6.97 -0.17
C ASN A 84 5.46 -8.05 0.68
N CYS A 85 6.56 -8.60 0.18
CA CYS A 85 7.49 -9.40 0.96
C CYS A 85 8.48 -8.50 1.71
N GLN A 86 8.54 -8.65 3.03
CA GLN A 86 9.44 -7.89 3.91
C GLN A 86 10.69 -8.70 4.22
N GLY A 87 11.86 -8.05 4.17
CA GLY A 87 13.16 -8.67 4.46
C GLY A 87 14.08 -8.67 3.24
N ASN A 88 15.21 -9.37 3.33
CA ASN A 88 16.27 -9.36 2.30
C ASN A 88 16.27 -10.61 1.42
N ALA A 89 15.29 -11.53 1.56
CA ALA A 89 15.31 -12.76 0.76
C ALA A 89 14.95 -12.53 -0.71
N LEU A 90 14.24 -11.44 -1.03
CA LEU A 90 14.00 -11.04 -2.42
C LEU A 90 14.87 -9.84 -2.78
N LYS A 91 15.56 -9.96 -3.92
CA LYS A 91 16.40 -8.91 -4.50
C LYS A 91 15.78 -8.45 -5.82
N VAL A 92 16.00 -7.18 -6.15
CA VAL A 92 15.59 -6.63 -7.44
C VAL A 92 16.31 -7.39 -8.55
N ASN A 93 15.55 -7.87 -9.54
CA ASN A 93 16.06 -8.34 -10.81
C ASN A 93 15.61 -7.35 -11.90
N GLU A 94 16.56 -6.55 -12.40
CA GLU A 94 16.26 -5.47 -13.35
C GLU A 94 15.94 -5.94 -14.77
N GLY A 95 16.23 -7.21 -15.10
CA GLY A 95 16.01 -7.75 -16.44
C GLY A 95 14.52 -7.84 -16.81
N PRO A 96 13.72 -8.63 -16.10
CA PRO A 96 12.32 -8.85 -16.42
C PRO A 96 11.46 -7.58 -16.38
N LYS A 97 10.68 -7.36 -17.44
CA LYS A 97 9.77 -6.22 -17.58
C LYS A 97 8.30 -6.58 -17.42
N SER A 98 7.99 -7.86 -17.21
CA SER A 98 6.64 -8.38 -16.99
C SER A 98 6.62 -9.45 -15.90
N ALA A 99 5.45 -9.73 -15.34
CA ALA A 99 5.28 -10.82 -14.37
C ALA A 99 5.64 -12.18 -14.99
N THR A 100 5.31 -12.38 -16.26
CA THR A 100 5.64 -13.59 -17.01
C THR A 100 7.15 -13.77 -17.15
N GLU A 101 7.87 -12.73 -17.57
CA GLU A 101 9.35 -12.78 -17.62
C GLU A 101 9.97 -12.98 -16.23
N CYS A 102 9.41 -12.34 -15.20
CA CYS A 102 9.89 -12.47 -13.82
C CYS A 102 9.71 -13.89 -13.30
N ALA A 103 8.59 -14.53 -13.62
CA ALA A 103 8.35 -15.92 -13.31
C ALA A 103 9.28 -16.85 -14.11
N THR A 104 9.45 -16.63 -15.41
CA THR A 104 10.31 -17.47 -16.27
C THR A 104 11.75 -17.44 -15.81
N THR A 105 12.31 -16.25 -15.61
CA THR A 105 13.70 -16.11 -15.14
C THR A 105 13.91 -16.71 -13.75
N CYS A 106 12.92 -16.58 -12.85
CA CYS A 106 12.98 -17.30 -11.58
C CYS A 106 12.85 -18.81 -11.78
N CYS A 107 12.05 -19.30 -12.71
CA CYS A 107 11.93 -20.74 -12.98
C CYS A 107 13.26 -21.34 -13.46
N ASP A 108 13.94 -20.65 -14.37
CA ASP A 108 15.21 -21.07 -14.97
C ASP A 108 16.38 -21.05 -13.97
N ASP A 109 16.28 -20.22 -12.93
CA ASP A 109 17.25 -20.17 -11.83
C ASP A 109 16.93 -21.23 -10.75
N PRO A 110 17.80 -22.24 -10.53
CA PRO A 110 17.59 -23.26 -9.51
C PRO A 110 17.67 -22.70 -8.07
N GLU A 111 18.34 -21.56 -7.84
CA GLU A 111 18.42 -20.91 -6.54
C GLU A 111 17.21 -20.01 -6.25
N CYS A 112 16.49 -19.57 -7.29
CA CYS A 112 15.27 -18.80 -7.14
C CYS A 112 14.12 -19.72 -6.72
N ILE A 113 13.54 -19.45 -5.56
CA ILE A 113 12.37 -20.15 -5.00
C ILE A 113 11.12 -19.28 -5.10
N THR A 114 11.29 -17.97 -5.01
CA THR A 114 10.21 -17.00 -4.85
C THR A 114 10.41 -15.84 -5.81
N PHE A 115 9.31 -15.37 -6.42
CA PHE A 115 9.32 -14.09 -7.14
C PHE A 115 8.10 -13.24 -6.81
N GLN A 116 8.22 -11.93 -7.00
CA GLN A 116 7.14 -10.97 -7.03
C GLN A 116 7.39 -9.94 -8.13
N TYR A 117 6.35 -9.58 -8.88
CA TYR A 117 6.42 -8.53 -9.89
C TYR A 117 5.29 -7.53 -9.69
N ARG A 118 5.61 -6.25 -9.86
CA ARG A 118 4.64 -5.16 -10.01
C ARG A 118 5.19 -4.16 -11.02
N SER A 119 4.32 -3.54 -11.82
CA SER A 119 4.74 -2.67 -12.92
C SER A 119 5.51 -1.43 -12.50
N ASP A 120 5.23 -0.89 -11.31
CA ASP A 120 5.89 0.30 -10.74
C ASP A 120 7.23 -0.02 -10.06
N THR A 121 7.39 -1.20 -9.44
CA THR A 121 8.59 -1.59 -8.69
C THR A 121 9.49 -2.60 -9.41
N GLY A 122 9.00 -3.22 -10.48
CA GLY A 122 9.71 -4.25 -11.23
C GLY A 122 9.65 -5.64 -10.61
N CYS A 123 10.63 -6.47 -10.95
CA CYS A 123 10.75 -7.86 -10.56
C CYS A 123 11.65 -8.03 -9.33
N TYR A 124 11.18 -8.81 -8.36
CA TYR A 124 11.91 -9.24 -7.19
C TYR A 124 11.99 -10.77 -7.19
N GLN A 125 13.16 -11.32 -6.93
CA GLN A 125 13.42 -12.75 -6.95
C GLN A 125 14.34 -13.14 -5.79
N GLY A 126 14.23 -14.37 -5.33
CA GLY A 126 15.21 -14.93 -4.43
C GLY A 126 14.75 -16.19 -3.74
N THR A 127 15.25 -16.38 -2.51
CA THR A 127 15.10 -17.63 -1.79
C THR A 127 13.73 -17.76 -1.15
N ASP A 128 13.56 -18.78 -0.32
CA ASP A 128 12.28 -19.09 0.29
C ASP A 128 11.84 -18.02 1.30
N VAL A 129 10.56 -17.68 1.26
CA VAL A 129 9.91 -16.68 2.10
C VAL A 129 8.85 -17.35 2.96
N ARG A 130 8.58 -16.80 4.14
CA ARG A 130 7.42 -17.25 4.92
C ARG A 130 6.12 -16.68 4.38
N LEU A 131 5.05 -17.47 4.42
CA LEU A 131 3.68 -16.97 4.28
C LEU A 131 2.92 -16.99 5.61
N GLY A 132 2.23 -15.90 5.93
CA GLY A 132 1.37 -15.82 7.12
C GLY A 132 2.09 -16.20 8.42
N LEU A 133 1.54 -17.20 9.13
CA LEU A 133 1.97 -17.64 10.47
C LEU A 133 2.88 -18.89 10.48
N GLU A 134 3.59 -19.22 9.39
CA GLU A 134 4.58 -20.32 9.44
C GLU A 134 5.62 -20.03 10.55
N LYS A 135 5.81 -20.95 11.51
CA LYS A 135 6.57 -20.67 12.74
C LYS A 135 8.08 -20.66 12.54
N ASP A 136 8.57 -21.54 11.65
CA ASP A 136 10.01 -21.85 11.51
C ASP A 136 10.66 -21.32 10.21
N GLY A 137 9.98 -20.46 9.45
CA GLY A 137 10.43 -20.03 8.13
C GLY A 137 10.99 -18.61 8.10
N THR A 138 12.27 -18.49 7.69
CA THR A 138 13.10 -17.33 7.25
C THR A 138 12.82 -15.94 7.88
N PRO A 139 13.84 -15.08 8.11
CA PRO A 139 13.61 -13.71 8.60
C PRO A 139 12.77 -12.85 7.63
N THR A 140 12.40 -13.39 6.46
CA THR A 140 11.63 -12.73 5.41
C THR A 140 10.23 -13.35 5.35
N TRP A 141 9.20 -12.51 5.36
CA TRP A 141 7.80 -12.93 5.30
C TRP A 141 7.05 -12.15 4.22
N CYS A 142 6.00 -12.74 3.66
CA CYS A 142 5.15 -12.13 2.66
C CYS A 142 3.68 -12.17 3.07
N ASN A 143 2.94 -11.16 2.65
CA ASN A 143 1.50 -11.13 2.78
C ASN A 143 0.86 -11.82 1.57
N ASP A 144 0.04 -12.84 1.81
CA ASP A 144 -0.71 -13.58 0.79
C ASP A 144 -1.95 -12.81 0.30
N SER A 145 -2.37 -11.83 1.09
CA SER A 145 -3.50 -10.97 0.79
C SER A 145 -3.05 -9.78 -0.06
N PRO A 146 -3.85 -9.36 -1.05
CA PRO A 146 -3.54 -8.17 -1.83
C PRO A 146 -3.46 -6.94 -0.91
N PRO A 147 -2.69 -5.91 -1.30
CA PRO A 147 -2.69 -4.65 -0.59
C PRO A 147 -4.11 -4.11 -0.50
N VAL A 148 -4.54 -3.82 0.71
CA VAL A 148 -5.85 -3.24 0.96
C VAL A 148 -5.66 -1.74 1.16
N ILE A 149 -6.57 -0.95 0.60
CA ILE A 149 -6.64 0.48 0.92
C ILE A 149 -7.16 0.59 2.35
N TRP A 150 -6.30 1.09 3.22
CA TRP A 150 -6.69 1.40 4.59
C TRP A 150 -7.28 2.80 4.64
N ARG A 151 -8.14 3.01 5.60
CA ARG A 151 -8.55 4.34 6.06
C ARG A 151 -8.16 4.44 7.51
N GLY A 152 -7.75 5.61 7.96
CA GLY A 152 -7.31 5.80 9.33
C GLY A 152 -6.78 7.20 9.57
N GLN A 153 -6.70 7.54 10.83
CA GLN A 153 -6.25 8.84 11.30
C GLN A 153 -5.70 8.71 12.73
N TYR A 154 -4.74 9.58 13.06
CA TYR A 154 -4.36 9.81 14.45
C TYR A 154 -5.40 10.71 15.14
N LEU A 155 -5.94 10.26 16.27
CA LEU A 155 -6.67 11.14 17.18
C LEU A 155 -5.75 12.04 17.97
N VAL A 156 -4.55 11.54 18.31
CA VAL A 156 -3.46 12.32 18.90
C VAL A 156 -2.26 12.18 17.96
N PRO A 157 -1.80 13.28 17.33
CA PRO A 157 -0.72 13.20 16.34
C PRO A 157 0.56 12.69 17.00
N ARG A 158 1.40 11.98 16.22
CA ARG A 158 2.75 11.61 16.63
C ARG A 158 3.73 12.53 15.90
N VAL A 159 4.22 13.54 16.61
CA VAL A 159 5.23 14.48 16.09
C VAL A 159 6.55 14.19 16.79
N GLN A 160 7.64 14.20 16.03
CA GLN A 160 8.99 14.12 16.57
C GLN A 160 9.63 15.50 16.59
N ASP A 161 10.44 15.78 17.60
CA ASP A 161 11.27 16.98 17.65
C ASP A 161 12.45 16.89 16.67
N GLU A 162 13.28 17.95 16.63
CA GLU A 162 14.47 18.01 15.78
C GLU A 162 15.50 16.90 16.04
N ASN A 163 15.42 16.23 17.19
CA ASN A 163 16.29 15.13 17.58
C ASN A 163 15.63 13.76 17.33
N GLY A 164 14.46 13.72 16.69
CA GLY A 164 13.71 12.49 16.42
C GLY A 164 12.99 11.91 17.65
N LYS A 165 12.90 12.65 18.75
CA LYS A 165 12.20 12.21 19.96
C LYS A 165 10.71 12.55 19.85
N ASP A 166 9.84 11.60 20.18
CA ASP A 166 8.40 11.83 20.20
C ASP A 166 8.03 12.96 21.20
N ILE A 167 7.28 13.94 20.72
CA ILE A 167 6.71 15.01 21.54
C ILE A 167 5.62 14.43 22.43
N VAL A 168 5.74 14.65 23.75
CA VAL A 168 4.76 14.20 24.73
C VAL A 168 3.80 15.35 25.02
N TYR A 169 2.56 15.19 24.56
CA TYR A 169 1.49 16.15 24.83
C TYR A 169 0.95 16.00 26.26
N SER A 170 0.55 17.12 26.86
CA SER A 170 -0.25 17.15 28.08
C SER A 170 -1.64 16.55 27.83
N ASP A 171 -2.34 16.16 28.89
CA ASP A 171 -3.67 15.56 28.76
C ASP A 171 -4.71 16.55 28.20
N ALA A 172 -4.56 17.84 28.51
CA ALA A 172 -5.39 18.90 27.94
C ALA A 172 -5.20 19.02 26.41
N GLU A 173 -3.96 18.93 25.92
CA GLU A 173 -3.68 18.95 24.49
C GLU A 173 -4.19 17.69 23.79
N LYS A 174 -4.00 16.50 24.38
CA LYS A 174 -4.54 15.25 23.84
C LYS A 174 -6.06 15.33 23.69
N GLU A 175 -6.75 15.87 24.68
CA GLU A 175 -8.20 16.04 24.64
C GLU A 175 -8.63 17.02 23.54
N GLN A 176 -7.88 18.10 23.31
CA GLN A 176 -8.14 19.02 22.20
C GLN A 176 -7.95 18.34 20.84
N PHE A 177 -6.89 17.56 20.65
CA PHE A 177 -6.68 16.80 19.41
C PHE A 177 -7.80 15.78 19.19
N ARG A 178 -8.19 15.05 20.23
CA ARG A 178 -9.29 14.09 20.17
C ARG A 178 -10.59 14.76 19.78
N LYS A 179 -10.99 15.86 20.45
CA LYS A 179 -12.21 16.61 20.09
C LYS A 179 -12.24 17.04 18.63
N LYS A 180 -11.10 17.50 18.11
CA LYS A 180 -10.95 17.89 16.70
C LYS A 180 -11.02 16.68 15.76
N ASN A 181 -10.31 15.60 16.06
CA ASN A 181 -10.18 14.46 15.14
C ASN A 181 -11.33 13.45 15.26
N CYS A 182 -12.22 13.62 16.24
CA CYS A 182 -13.47 12.89 16.42
C CYS A 182 -14.71 13.60 15.86
N ASP A 183 -14.53 14.74 15.19
CA ASP A 183 -15.61 15.43 14.49
C ASP A 183 -15.60 15.03 13.00
N LEU A 184 -16.75 14.54 12.51
CA LEU A 184 -16.96 14.14 11.12
C LEU A 184 -16.64 15.25 10.11
N LYS A 185 -16.68 16.52 10.51
CA LYS A 185 -16.36 17.68 9.65
C LYS A 185 -14.86 17.88 9.45
N THR A 186 -14.05 17.44 10.40
CA THR A 186 -12.58 17.59 10.40
C THR A 186 -11.85 16.25 10.31
N TRP A 187 -12.60 15.16 10.22
CA TRP A 187 -12.14 13.79 10.01
C TRP A 187 -11.50 13.63 8.62
N THR A 188 -10.34 12.99 8.57
CA THR A 188 -9.58 12.72 7.35
C THR A 188 -9.26 11.23 7.25
N PRO A 189 -10.22 10.37 6.83
CA PRO A 189 -10.02 8.93 6.78
C PRO A 189 -8.90 8.50 5.82
N ASP A 190 -8.57 9.32 4.83
CA ASP A 190 -7.53 9.03 3.86
C ASP A 190 -6.12 9.49 4.32
N GLU A 191 -5.94 9.95 5.57
CA GLU A 191 -4.62 10.32 6.08
C GLU A 191 -3.65 9.12 6.10
N ARG A 192 -4.17 7.90 6.28
CA ARG A 192 -3.37 6.67 6.49
C ARG A 192 -3.83 5.54 5.58
N GLN A 193 -3.49 5.65 4.30
CA GLN A 193 -3.95 4.73 3.24
C GLN A 193 -3.25 3.36 3.18
N GLY A 194 -2.18 3.14 3.95
CA GLY A 194 -1.49 1.85 4.02
C GLY A 194 -1.58 1.19 5.39
N GLN A 195 -1.30 -0.11 5.47
CA GLN A 195 -1.40 -0.86 6.70
C GLN A 195 -0.44 -0.31 7.75
N CYS A 196 -0.98 0.10 8.90
CA CYS A 196 -0.19 0.52 10.05
C CYS A 196 -0.14 -0.58 11.11
N PHE A 197 0.95 -0.59 11.88
CA PHE A 197 1.17 -1.59 12.92
C PHE A 197 0.88 -1.03 14.31
N GLY A 198 0.77 -1.91 15.31
CA GLY A 198 0.58 -1.51 16.72
C GLY A 198 -0.87 -1.24 17.14
N LEU A 199 -1.83 -1.37 16.23
CA LEU A 199 -3.26 -1.13 16.51
C LEU A 199 -3.96 -2.29 17.25
N GLY A 200 -3.22 -3.33 17.64
CA GLY A 200 -3.76 -4.48 18.37
C GLY A 200 -4.63 -5.40 17.51
N GLY A 201 -5.52 -6.15 18.17
CA GLY A 201 -6.44 -7.07 17.51
C GLY A 201 -7.66 -6.37 16.89
N LYS A 202 -8.31 -7.07 15.94
CA LYS A 202 -9.52 -6.61 15.25
C LYS A 202 -10.66 -6.32 16.25
N ARG A 203 -11.43 -5.27 15.96
CA ARG A 203 -12.58 -4.80 16.74
C ARG A 203 -13.86 -5.17 15.98
N GLU A 204 -14.35 -6.39 16.21
CA GLU A 204 -15.48 -6.94 15.45
C GLU A 204 -16.72 -6.04 15.49
N ALA A 205 -17.07 -5.53 16.67
CA ALA A 205 -18.24 -4.66 16.86
C ALA A 205 -18.17 -3.31 16.12
N ALA A 206 -16.97 -2.88 15.71
CA ALA A 206 -16.74 -1.59 15.03
C ALA A 206 -16.30 -1.77 13.57
N SER A 207 -16.39 -2.97 13.01
CA SER A 207 -15.86 -3.29 11.67
C SER A 207 -16.82 -3.00 10.51
N GLY A 208 -18.03 -2.49 10.79
CA GLY A 208 -19.07 -2.25 9.77
C GLY A 208 -18.67 -1.19 8.73
N SER A 209 -17.99 -0.14 9.16
CA SER A 209 -17.50 0.95 8.31
C SER A 209 -16.30 1.65 8.95
N ASP A 210 -15.60 2.48 8.18
CA ASP A 210 -14.58 3.40 8.70
C ASP A 210 -15.17 4.42 9.68
N GLU A 211 -16.39 4.88 9.44
CA GLU A 211 -17.12 5.76 10.36
C GLU A 211 -17.41 5.07 11.70
N ASP A 212 -17.86 3.80 11.69
CA ASP A 212 -18.09 3.03 12.91
C ASP A 212 -16.77 2.81 13.67
N CYS A 213 -15.69 2.55 12.94
CA CYS A 213 -14.37 2.38 13.52
C CYS A 213 -13.85 3.66 14.19
N MET A 214 -14.01 4.80 13.52
CA MET A 214 -13.67 6.12 14.06
C MET A 214 -14.50 6.42 15.32
N LYS A 215 -15.82 6.24 15.26
CA LYS A 215 -16.73 6.46 16.40
C LYS A 215 -16.34 5.58 17.61
N ALA A 216 -16.04 4.31 17.38
CA ALA A 216 -15.61 3.41 18.44
C ALA A 216 -14.30 3.85 19.09
N CYS A 217 -13.30 4.24 18.28
CA CYS A 217 -12.04 4.80 18.78
C CYS A 217 -12.27 6.13 19.54
N CYS A 218 -13.17 6.98 19.08
CA CYS A 218 -13.51 8.24 19.74
C CYS A 218 -14.24 8.06 21.08
N HIS A 219 -14.99 6.98 21.23
CA HIS A 219 -15.62 6.61 22.50
C HIS A 219 -14.61 6.00 23.50
N ASP A 220 -13.55 5.36 23.02
CA ASP A 220 -12.47 4.85 23.87
C ASP A 220 -11.50 5.97 24.27
N PRO A 221 -11.44 6.36 25.57
CA PRO A 221 -10.56 7.44 26.03
C PRO A 221 -9.08 7.13 25.83
N ASN A 222 -8.71 5.86 25.70
CA ASN A 222 -7.34 5.44 25.47
C ASN A 222 -6.96 5.37 24.00
N CYS A 223 -7.88 5.55 23.05
CA CYS A 223 -7.54 5.48 21.64
C CYS A 223 -6.70 6.68 21.18
N GLY A 224 -5.58 6.43 20.50
CA GLY A 224 -4.75 7.48 19.89
C GLY A 224 -4.75 7.43 18.36
N ALA A 225 -5.10 6.29 17.78
CA ALA A 225 -5.23 6.11 16.33
C ALA A 225 -6.14 4.91 16.02
N TRP A 226 -6.74 4.96 14.84
CA TRP A 226 -7.57 3.88 14.30
C TRP A 226 -7.24 3.64 12.83
N GLN A 227 -7.50 2.42 12.38
CA GLN A 227 -7.56 2.06 10.97
C GLN A 227 -8.73 1.13 10.70
N TRP A 228 -9.27 1.25 9.50
CA TRP A 228 -10.28 0.38 8.97
C TRP A 228 -9.95 0.02 7.53
N SER A 229 -10.28 -1.20 7.15
CA SER A 229 -10.39 -1.57 5.74
C SER A 229 -11.64 -2.42 5.54
N LYS A 230 -12.17 -2.41 4.32
CA LYS A 230 -13.35 -3.19 3.98
C LYS A 230 -13.15 -4.69 4.20
N ASP A 231 -11.95 -5.18 3.92
CA ASP A 231 -11.65 -6.61 3.92
C ASP A 231 -11.13 -7.10 5.28
N SER A 232 -10.51 -6.22 6.08
CA SER A 232 -9.92 -6.59 7.38
C SER A 232 -10.71 -6.07 8.58
N GLY A 233 -11.59 -5.08 8.41
CA GLY A 233 -12.37 -4.47 9.48
C GLY A 233 -11.59 -3.41 10.26
N CYS A 234 -12.01 -3.18 11.51
CA CYS A 234 -11.54 -2.09 12.36
C CYS A 234 -10.43 -2.51 13.33
N PHE A 235 -9.42 -1.66 13.49
CA PHE A 235 -8.31 -1.81 14.42
C PHE A 235 -8.05 -0.45 15.07
N TYR A 236 -7.92 -0.39 16.40
CA TYR A 236 -7.59 0.84 17.08
C TYR A 236 -6.89 0.59 18.42
N ASN A 237 -6.01 1.51 18.78
CA ASN A 237 -5.23 1.44 20.01
C ASN A 237 -4.73 2.84 20.43
N LYS A 238 -4.12 2.92 21.62
CA LYS A 238 -3.46 4.13 22.12
C LYS A 238 -2.36 4.65 21.22
N TRP A 239 -1.68 3.76 20.51
CA TRP A 239 -0.57 4.10 19.64
C TRP A 239 -0.63 3.32 18.35
N MET A 240 0.01 3.88 17.33
CA MET A 240 0.21 3.26 16.03
C MET A 240 1.67 3.50 15.63
N PHE A 241 2.29 2.47 15.05
CA PHE A 241 3.63 2.57 14.48
C PHE A 241 3.56 3.10 13.04
N GLY A 242 4.71 3.17 12.37
CA GLY A 242 4.78 3.53 10.96
C GLY A 242 3.80 2.71 10.12
N CYS A 243 3.26 3.37 9.10
CA CYS A 243 2.40 2.74 8.11
C CYS A 243 3.23 2.34 6.91
N LEU A 244 2.93 1.19 6.32
CA LEU A 244 3.45 0.89 5.00
C LEU A 244 2.92 1.93 4.00
N PRO A 245 3.69 2.31 2.97
CA PRO A 245 3.15 3.14 1.90
C PRO A 245 1.94 2.43 1.27
N GLY A 246 0.84 3.18 1.11
CA GLY A 246 -0.39 2.67 0.51
C GLY A 246 -0.21 2.48 -0.99
N SER A 247 0.30 1.32 -1.41
CA SER A 247 0.08 0.86 -2.78
C SER A 247 -1.23 0.09 -2.83
N SER A 248 -2.10 0.44 -3.77
CA SER A 248 -3.32 -0.31 -4.08
C SER A 248 -3.07 -1.46 -5.06
N GLU A 249 -1.88 -1.54 -5.66
CA GLU A 249 -1.56 -2.53 -6.67
C GLU A 249 -0.95 -3.78 -6.04
N ALA A 250 -1.61 -4.91 -6.24
CA ALA A 250 -1.11 -6.21 -5.85
C ALA A 250 0.09 -6.63 -6.70
N TYR A 251 1.05 -7.28 -6.06
CA TYR A 251 2.08 -8.04 -6.76
C TYR A 251 1.48 -9.25 -7.45
N VAL A 252 2.10 -9.67 -8.55
CA VAL A 252 1.97 -11.03 -9.08
C VAL A 252 3.19 -11.81 -8.62
N GLY A 253 3.00 -12.81 -7.77
CA GLY A 253 4.10 -13.59 -7.23
C GLY A 253 3.68 -14.98 -6.80
N LYS A 254 4.65 -15.90 -6.85
CA LYS A 254 4.49 -17.31 -6.48
C LYS A 254 5.75 -17.82 -5.81
N ARG A 255 5.60 -18.96 -5.14
CA ARG A 255 6.68 -19.75 -4.54
C ARG A 255 6.72 -21.15 -5.18
N LYS A 256 7.92 -21.62 -5.54
CA LYS A 256 8.16 -22.99 -6.02
C LYS A 256 7.92 -23.99 -4.90
N PHE A 257 7.47 -25.18 -5.26
CA PHE A 257 7.45 -26.32 -4.35
C PHE A 257 8.88 -26.80 -4.06
N GLN A 258 9.19 -27.03 -2.78
CA GLN A 258 10.49 -27.52 -2.33
C GLN A 258 10.27 -28.78 -1.49
N SER A 259 10.46 -29.95 -2.12
CA SER A 259 10.19 -31.26 -1.50
C SER A 259 11.08 -31.55 -0.29
N SER A 260 12.27 -30.95 -0.23
CA SER A 260 13.23 -31.10 0.86
C SER A 260 12.90 -30.26 2.10
N ARG A 261 11.95 -29.30 2.01
CA ARG A 261 11.69 -28.37 3.11
C ARG A 261 10.66 -28.94 4.08
N THR A 262 11.04 -28.99 5.34
CA THR A 262 10.15 -29.33 6.45
C THR A 262 9.81 -28.05 7.20
N TYR A 263 8.55 -27.86 7.53
CA TYR A 263 8.06 -26.68 8.24
C TYR A 263 7.57 -27.09 9.61
N THR A 264 7.41 -26.13 10.50
CA THR A 264 6.77 -26.35 11.79
C THR A 264 5.60 -25.39 11.96
N ASP A 265 4.48 -25.89 12.46
CA ASP A 265 3.28 -25.09 12.72
C ASP A 265 3.42 -24.25 14.01
N GLY A 266 2.41 -23.43 14.31
CA GLY A 266 2.33 -22.61 15.52
C GLY A 266 2.50 -23.42 16.83
N GLY A 267 2.13 -24.70 16.82
CA GLY A 267 2.22 -25.64 17.94
C GLY A 267 3.54 -26.39 18.04
N GLY A 268 4.50 -26.16 17.14
CA GLY A 268 5.77 -26.90 17.15
C GLY A 268 5.71 -28.25 16.43
N LYS A 269 4.64 -28.55 15.69
CA LYS A 269 4.52 -29.82 14.96
C LYS A 269 5.10 -29.69 13.55
N PRO A 270 5.95 -30.64 13.11
CA PRO A 270 6.42 -30.63 11.74
C PRO A 270 5.26 -30.88 10.78
N TYR A 271 5.24 -30.15 9.67
CA TYR A 271 4.39 -30.44 8.53
C TYR A 271 5.20 -30.34 7.24
N GLN A 272 4.85 -31.18 6.27
CA GLN A 272 5.42 -31.15 4.93
C GLN A 272 4.45 -30.48 3.98
N GLN A 273 5.01 -29.79 3.00
CA GLN A 273 4.19 -29.25 1.92
C GLN A 273 3.67 -30.41 1.08
N VAL A 274 2.37 -30.41 0.83
CA VAL A 274 1.74 -31.33 -0.10
C VAL A 274 1.60 -30.62 -1.42
N LEU A 275 2.07 -31.22 -2.51
CA LEU A 275 1.75 -30.72 -3.84
C LEU A 275 0.22 -30.82 -3.99
N ALA A 276 -0.47 -29.68 -4.04
CA ALA A 276 -1.91 -29.69 -4.24
C ALA A 276 -2.19 -30.35 -5.60
N ALA A 277 -2.84 -31.52 -5.56
CA ALA A 277 -3.20 -32.31 -6.75
C ALA A 277 -3.93 -31.46 -7.80
#